data_AF-A0A355GEH2-F1
#
_entry.id   AF-A0A355GEH2-F1
#
_cell.length_a   1.000
_cell.length_b   1.000
_cell.length_c   1.000
_cell.angle_alpha   90.00
_cell.angle_beta   90.00
_cell.angle_gamma   90.00
#
_symmetry.space_group_name_H-M   'P 1'
#
loop_
_entity.id
_entity.type
_entity.pdbx_description
1 polymer ?
#
loop_
_entity_poly.entity_id
_entity_poly.type
_entity_poly.pdbx_seq_one_letter_code
_entity_poly.pdbx_strand_id
1 'polypeptide(L)' 'MNQSSSAIRIAVVGGGITGLSAAFHLQELAQEKKQSVEITLFESQAEAGGWIGTINQDGYRIDTGADMFITNKL' A
#
# COMPACT_ATOMS: atom_id res chain seq x y z
N MET A 1 21.46 11.14 -28.92
CA MET A 1 20.00 11.16 -28.73
C MET A 1 19.66 10.09 -27.70
N ASN A 2 19.54 10.46 -26.43
CA ASN A 2 19.28 9.48 -25.37
C ASN A 2 17.78 9.18 -25.35
N GLN A 3 17.42 7.93 -25.61
CA GLN A 3 16.07 7.44 -25.40
C GLN A 3 15.77 7.55 -23.91
N SER A 4 14.95 8.53 -23.55
CA SER A 4 14.36 8.60 -22.21
C SER A 4 13.44 7.39 -22.10
N SER A 5 13.91 6.35 -21.42
CA SER A 5 13.06 5.22 -21.04
C SER A 5 11.93 5.80 -20.20
N SER A 6 10.72 5.87 -20.77
CA SER A 6 9.55 6.37 -20.07
C SER A 6 9.28 5.47 -18.87
N ALA A 7 9.04 6.07 -17.70
CA ALA A 7 8.70 5.34 -16.49
C ALA A 7 7.56 4.34 -16.73
N ILE A 8 7.67 3.13 -16.18
CA ILE A 8 6.58 2.17 -16.20
C ILE A 8 5.51 2.68 -15.26
N ARG A 9 4.31 2.94 -15.78
CA ARG A 9 3.17 3.42 -14.98
C ARG A 9 2.34 2.26 -14.48
N ILE A 10 2.09 2.22 -13.18
CA ILE A 10 1.38 1.13 -12.50
C ILE A 10 0.25 1.73 -11.67
N ALA A 11 -0.98 1.29 -11.95
CA ALA A 11 -2.14 1.61 -11.13
C ALA A 11 -2.40 0.46 -10.14
N VAL A 12 -2.47 0.79 -8.85
CA VAL A 12 -2.92 -0.12 -7.78
C VAL A 12 -4.32 0.32 -7.38
N VAL A 13 -5.31 -0.57 -7.50
CA VAL A 13 -6.71 -0.26 -7.18
C VAL A 13 -7.10 -0.97 -5.88
N GLY A 14 -7.49 -0.18 -4.88
CA GLY A 14 -7.72 -0.59 -3.50
C GLY A 14 -6.53 -0.23 -2.61
N GLY A 15 -6.78 0.59 -1.59
CA GLY A 15 -5.86 1.03 -0.55
C GLY A 15 -5.97 0.23 0.75
N GLY A 16 -6.54 -0.97 0.72
CA GLY A 16 -6.41 -1.94 1.80
C GLY A 16 -4.98 -2.46 1.96
N ILE A 17 -4.75 -3.30 2.98
CA ILE A 17 -3.41 -3.85 3.28
C ILE A 17 -2.73 -4.48 2.06
N THR A 18 -3.47 -5.24 1.25
CA THR A 18 -2.92 -5.87 0.03
C THR A 18 -2.42 -4.84 -0.99
N GLY A 19 -3.18 -3.78 -1.24
CA GLY A 19 -2.80 -2.75 -2.21
C GLY A 19 -1.64 -1.90 -1.71
N LEU A 20 -1.64 -1.52 -0.43
CA LEU A 20 -0.53 -0.83 0.21
C LEU A 20 0.76 -1.67 0.17
N SER A 21 0.68 -2.97 0.51
CA SER A 21 1.82 -3.89 0.42
C SER A 21 2.30 -4.06 -1.02
N ALA A 22 1.40 -4.16 -2.00
CA ALA A 22 1.77 -4.26 -3.40
C ALA A 22 2.51 -2.99 -3.87
N ALA A 23 1.99 -1.80 -3.56
CA ALA A 23 2.63 -0.53 -3.91
C ALA A 23 4.03 -0.39 -3.26
N PHE A 24 4.14 -0.79 -1.99
CA PHE A 24 5.40 -0.80 -1.25
C PHE A 24 6.44 -1.72 -1.92
N HIS A 25 6.09 -2.99 -2.16
CA HIS A 25 7.02 -3.93 -2.79
C HIS A 25 7.36 -3.59 -4.24
N LEU A 26 6.42 -2.99 -5.00
CA LEU A 26 6.72 -2.47 -6.33
C LEU A 26 7.80 -1.38 -6.30
N GLN A 27 7.77 -0.51 -5.29
CA GLN A 27 8.78 0.52 -5.09
C GLN A 27 10.16 -0.10 -4.77
N GLU A 28 10.21 -1.06 -3.86
CA GLU A 28 11.46 -1.78 -3.51
C GLU A 28 12.07 -2.46 -4.75
N LEU A 29 11.27 -3.23 -5.49
CA LEU A 29 11.71 -3.93 -6.69
C LEU A 29 12.19 -2.98 -7.79
N ALA A 30 11.56 -1.81 -7.92
CA ALA A 30 11.98 -0.79 -8.88
C ALA A 30 13.34 -0.20 -8.51
N GLN A 31 13.57 0.06 -7.22
CA GLN A 31 14.85 0.55 -6.71
C GLN A 31 15.96 -0.48 -6.94
N GLU A 32 15.72 -1.75 -6.59
CA GLU A 32 16.68 -2.85 -6.79
C GLU A 32 17.08 -2.99 -8.26
N LYS A 33 16.10 -2.89 -9.18
CA LYS A 33 16.31 -3.04 -10.62
C LYS A 33 16.78 -1.76 -11.30
N LYS A 34 16.91 -0.64 -10.57
CA LYS A 34 17.17 0.70 -11.13
C LYS A 34 16.19 1.05 -12.26
N GLN A 35 14.95 0.60 -12.11
CA GLN A 35 13.88 0.78 -13.08
C GLN A 35 13.07 2.03 -12.71
N SER A 36 12.86 2.93 -13.68
CA SER A 36 11.95 4.05 -13.47
C SER A 36 10.51 3.54 -13.49
N VAL A 37 9.79 3.75 -12.39
CA VAL A 37 8.37 3.43 -12.24
C VAL A 37 7.61 4.62 -11.65
N GLU A 38 6.35 4.76 -12.04
CA GLU A 38 5.39 5.69 -11.46
C GLU A 38 4.22 4.85 -10.94
N ILE A 39 4.01 4.87 -9.62
CA ILE A 39 2.99 4.07 -8.96
C ILE A 39 1.89 5.01 -8.48
N THR A 40 0.66 4.76 -8.91
CA THR A 40 -0.53 5.48 -8.43
C THR A 40 -1.46 4.50 -7.73
N LEU A 41 -1.76 4.76 -6.46
CA LEU A 41 -2.74 3.99 -5.70
C LEU A 41 -4.07 4.74 -5.66
N PHE A 42 -5.14 4.04 -5.99
CA PHE A 42 -6.52 4.55 -5.94
C PHE A 42 -7.27 3.86 -4.80
N GLU A 43 -7.83 4.65 -3.89
CA GLU A 43 -8.73 4.19 -2.84
C GLU A 43 -10.05 4.96 -2.94
N SER A 44 -11.16 4.25 -2.73
CA SER A 44 -12.51 4.78 -2.73
C SER A 44 -12.89 5.50 -1.44
N GLN A 45 -12.31 5.08 -0.31
CA GLN A 45 -12.51 5.67 1.01
C GLN A 45 -11.62 6.91 1.22
N ALA A 46 -11.94 7.71 2.23
CA ALA A 46 -11.17 8.90 2.58
C ALA A 46 -9.77 8.58 3.11
N GLU A 47 -9.57 7.38 3.66
CA GLU A 47 -8.32 6.92 4.24
C GLU A 47 -7.97 5.52 3.69
N ALA A 48 -6.67 5.26 3.59
CA ALA A 48 -6.16 3.93 3.27
C ALA A 48 -6.14 3.03 4.52
N GLY A 49 -6.15 1.72 4.32
CA GLY A 49 -6.20 0.71 5.39
C GLY A 49 -7.24 -0.39 5.12
N GLY A 50 -8.28 -0.07 4.34
CA GLY A 50 -9.37 -0.99 4.04
C GLY A 50 -10.12 -1.36 5.33
N TRP A 51 -10.19 -2.65 5.67
CA TRP A 51 -10.78 -3.07 6.95
C TRP A 51 -9.91 -2.75 8.17
N ILE A 52 -8.62 -2.48 7.99
CA ILE A 52 -7.70 -2.17 9.09
C ILE A 52 -7.75 -0.67 9.35
N GLY A 53 -8.13 -0.29 10.56
CA GLY A 53 -8.22 1.10 10.96
C GLY A 53 -8.26 1.23 12.48
N THR A 54 -8.08 2.46 12.93
CA THR A 54 -8.19 2.80 14.35
C THR A 54 -9.04 4.05 14.49
N ILE A 55 -10.09 3.97 15.31
CA ILE A 55 -10.97 5.10 15.60
C ILE A 55 -10.73 5.61 17.02
N ASN A 56 -11.07 6.88 17.26
CA ASN A 56 -11.16 7.43 18.61
C ASN A 56 -12.63 7.66 18.95
N GLN A 57 -13.12 7.03 20.01
CA GLN A 57 -14.51 7.14 20.45
C GLN A 57 -14.57 7.16 21.97
N ASP A 58 -15.26 8.15 22.55
CA ASP A 58 -15.48 8.30 23.99
C ASP A 58 -14.20 8.28 24.84
N GLY A 59 -13.09 8.82 24.30
CA GLY A 59 -11.78 8.82 24.95
C GLY A 59 -10.98 7.52 24.79
N TYR A 60 -11.52 6.53 24.09
CA TYR A 60 -10.86 5.27 23.77
C TYR A 60 -10.32 5.27 22.35
N ARG A 61 -9.19 4.57 22.16
CA ARG A 61 -8.63 4.24 20.85
C ARG A 61 -8.98 2.79 20.54
N ILE A 62 -9.72 2.55 19.46
CA ILE A 62 -10.34 1.26 19.15
C ILE A 62 -9.88 0.81 17.76
N ASP A 63 -9.31 -0.38 17.67
CA ASP A 63 -9.01 -1.00 16.37
C ASP A 63 -10.27 -1.62 15.78
N THR A 64 -10.53 -1.33 14.51
CA THR A 64 -11.79 -1.71 13.81
C THR A 64 -11.64 -2.91 12.88
N GLY A 65 -10.45 -3.51 12.85
CA GLY A 65 -10.05 -4.47 11.83
C GLY A 65 -9.30 -5.68 12.38
N ALA A 66 -8.14 -5.97 11.81
CA ALA A 66 -7.33 -7.12 12.20
C ALA A 66 -6.93 -7.03 13.69
N ASP A 67 -7.47 -7.94 14.50
CA ASP A 67 -7.17 -8.06 15.94
C ASP A 67 -5.80 -8.72 16.20
N MET A 68 -5.32 -9.56 15.26
CA MET A 68 -4.03 -10.23 15.37
C MET A 68 -3.32 -10.41 14.03
N PHE A 69 -2.00 -10.25 14.06
CA PHE A 69 -1.09 -10.69 13.00
C PHE A 69 -0.28 -11.87 13.49
N ILE A 70 -0.34 -12.99 12.78
CA ILE A 70 0.50 -14.16 13.06
C ILE A 70 1.69 -14.09 12.11
N THR A 71 2.88 -13.82 12.66
CA THR A 71 4.12 -13.76 11.87
C THR A 71 4.82 -15.12 11.78
N ASN A 72 4.46 -16.07 12.66
CA ASN A 72 4.89 -17.46 12.62
C ASN A 72 3.74 -18.36 13.04
N LYS A 73 3.36 -19.31 12.19
CA LYS A 73 2.47 -20.41 12.52
C LYS A 73 3.34 -21.67 12.48
N LEU A 74 3.66 -22.23 13.65
CA LEU A 74 4.26 -23.56 13.73
C LEU A 74 3.24 -24.61 13.29
#